data_AF-A0A915BLJ4-F1
#
_entry.id   AF-A0A915BLJ4-F1
#
_cell.length_a   1.000
_cell.length_b   1.000
_cell.length_c   1.000
_cell.angle_alpha   90.00
_cell.angle_beta   90.00
_cell.angle_gamma   90.00
#
_symmetry.space_group_name_H-M   'P 1'
#
loop_
_entity.id
_entity.type
_entity.pdbx_description
1 polymer ?
#
loop_
_entity_poly.entity_id
_entity_poly.type
_entity_poly.pdbx_seq_one_letter_code
_entity_poly.pdbx_strand_id
1 'polypeptide(L)'
;MGVVNPNHLIEEWIDVDVDLIFYDRIFNFEIMAGSYIVRNSNYGRNFLNYWANYEYRLPPSFHGSDNGAIHNVFMELMVPQKVNERRRCEKVWNASKSFDDLFVYEACVREVLGRVNKWPGKARILNKGIAWSRDTWLTNSMWCEKDFVLHGWQRRKMDAVIFASWPSPFTSVAFNMSFCGTDDAVL
;
A
#
# COMPACT_ATOMS: atom_id res chain seq x y z
N MET A 1 8.92 7.29 -2.51
CA MET A 1 8.04 7.93 -1.50
C MET A 1 8.74 9.18 -1.02
N GLY A 2 8.00 10.17 -0.52
CA GLY A 2 8.57 11.37 0.09
C GLY A 2 7.82 11.73 1.36
N VAL A 3 8.55 12.06 2.43
CA VAL A 3 7.96 12.65 3.64
C VAL A 3 7.60 14.10 3.31
N VAL A 4 6.33 14.46 3.49
CA VAL A 4 5.82 15.81 3.20
C VAL A 4 5.45 16.60 4.45
N ASN A 5 5.30 15.92 5.59
CA ASN A 5 4.99 16.56 6.86
C ASN A 5 5.87 15.95 7.96
N PRO A 6 6.93 16.64 8.40
CA PRO A 6 7.80 16.16 9.47
C PRO A 6 7.18 16.28 10.87
N ASN A 7 5.96 16.83 11.00
CA ASN A 7 5.25 16.93 12.28
C ASN A 7 4.58 15.61 12.70
N HIS A 8 4.55 14.61 11.81
CA HIS A 8 4.08 13.27 12.11
C HIS A 8 5.22 12.31 12.43
N LEU A 9 4.93 11.36 13.32
CA LEU A 9 5.82 10.26 13.67
C LEU A 9 5.23 8.94 13.17
N ILE A 10 6.07 8.04 12.62
CA ILE A 10 5.59 6.74 12.12
C ILE A 10 4.96 5.89 13.23
N GLU A 11 5.35 6.16 14.48
CA GLU A 11 4.85 5.58 15.72
C GLU A 11 3.34 5.77 15.90
N GLU A 12 2.73 6.80 15.30
CA GLU A 12 1.27 7.02 15.33
C GLU A 12 0.48 5.85 14.74
N TRP A 13 1.11 5.06 13.87
CA TRP A 13 0.50 3.90 13.20
C TRP A 13 0.96 2.56 13.78
N ILE A 14 1.82 2.53 14.79
CA ILE A 14 2.27 1.28 15.42
C ILE A 14 1.14 0.69 16.27
N ASP A 15 0.83 -0.58 16.02
CA ASP A 15 -0.09 -1.39 16.82
C ASP A 15 0.69 -2.51 17.49
N VAL A 16 0.76 -2.46 18.82
CA VAL A 16 1.56 -3.40 19.63
C VAL A 16 1.00 -4.82 19.63
N ASP A 17 -0.27 -5.00 19.24
CA ASP A 17 -0.93 -6.30 19.27
C ASP A 17 -0.67 -7.13 18.00
N VAL A 18 0.05 -6.59 17.01
CA VAL A 18 0.30 -7.25 15.73
C VAL A 18 1.76 -7.14 15.30
N ASP A 19 2.17 -8.01 14.38
CA ASP A 19 3.53 -8.05 13.86
C ASP A 19 3.66 -7.41 12.48
N LEU A 20 2.54 -7.24 11.77
CA LEU A 20 2.49 -6.68 10.44
C LEU A 20 1.43 -5.58 10.38
N ILE A 21 1.75 -4.46 9.75
CA ILE A 21 0.80 -3.38 9.50
C ILE A 21 0.87 -3.03 8.02
N PHE A 22 -0.23 -3.30 7.35
CA PHE A 22 -0.51 -2.92 5.97
C PHE A 22 -1.67 -1.92 5.97
N TYR A 23 -2.05 -1.43 4.81
CA TYR A 23 -3.20 -0.53 4.68
C TYR A 23 -3.89 -0.65 3.33
N ASP A 24 -5.15 -0.27 3.30
CA ASP A 24 -5.93 -0.19 2.08
C ASP A 24 -5.46 1.03 1.26
N ARG A 25 -5.03 0.77 0.03
CA ARG A 25 -4.72 1.84 -0.93
C ARG A 25 -5.99 2.63 -1.23
N ILE A 26 -5.90 3.94 -1.38
CA ILE A 26 -7.09 4.80 -1.40
C ILE A 26 -7.99 4.51 -2.62
N PHE A 27 -7.43 4.47 -3.84
CA PHE A 27 -8.22 4.53 -5.07
C PHE A 27 -8.69 3.18 -5.64
N ASN A 28 -8.15 2.06 -5.16
CA ASN A 28 -8.49 0.71 -5.64
C ASN A 28 -8.64 -0.29 -4.47
N PHE A 29 -8.65 -1.59 -4.72
CA PHE A 29 -8.89 -2.62 -3.70
C PHE A 29 -7.59 -3.21 -3.13
N GLU A 30 -6.45 -2.60 -3.43
CA GLU A 30 -5.14 -3.09 -3.00
C GLU A 30 -4.96 -3.02 -1.49
N ILE A 31 -4.46 -4.12 -0.92
CA ILE A 31 -3.58 -4.09 0.25
C ILE A 31 -2.26 -3.51 -0.25
N MET A 32 -1.93 -2.29 0.16
CA MET A 32 -0.78 -1.55 -0.35
C MET A 32 0.53 -2.24 0.05
N ALA A 33 1.29 -2.68 -0.95
CA ALA A 33 2.62 -3.28 -0.75
C ALA A 33 3.77 -2.27 -0.89
N GLY A 34 3.50 -1.05 -1.35
CA GLY A 34 4.53 -0.01 -1.54
C GLY A 34 5.19 0.46 -0.24
N SER A 35 4.50 0.36 0.90
CA SER A 35 5.10 0.45 2.23
C SER A 35 4.26 -0.31 3.24
N TYR A 36 4.91 -0.83 4.27
CA TYR A 36 4.30 -1.60 5.35
C TYR A 36 5.26 -1.58 6.56
N ILE A 37 4.72 -1.84 7.75
CA ILE A 37 5.52 -1.95 8.99
C ILE A 37 5.57 -3.43 9.38
N VAL A 38 6.78 -3.93 9.64
CA VAL A 38 7.00 -5.30 10.14
C VAL A 38 7.77 -5.24 11.44
N ARG A 39 7.19 -5.83 12.50
CA ARG A 39 7.90 -6.09 13.74
C ARG A 39 9.01 -7.09 13.49
N ASN A 40 10.18 -6.86 14.09
CA ASN A 40 11.27 -7.83 14.08
C ASN A 40 10.98 -9.04 14.99
N SER A 41 10.00 -9.86 14.59
CA SER A 41 9.58 -11.08 15.27
C SER A 41 9.82 -12.31 14.38
N ASN A 42 9.65 -13.50 14.95
CA ASN A 42 9.71 -14.73 14.15
C ASN A 42 8.60 -14.76 13.09
N TYR A 43 7.38 -14.32 13.44
CA TYR A 43 6.27 -14.27 12.49
C TYR A 43 6.52 -13.26 11.37
N GLY A 44 7.00 -12.05 11.69
CA GLY A 44 7.30 -11.01 10.70
C GLY A 44 8.35 -11.43 9.67
N ARG A 45 9.46 -12.04 10.12
CA ARG A 45 10.50 -12.56 9.22
C ARG A 45 9.99 -13.72 8.35
N ASN A 46 9.21 -14.62 8.93
CA ASN A 46 8.63 -15.74 8.18
C ASN A 46 7.61 -15.26 7.14
N PHE A 47 6.81 -14.25 7.47
CA PHE A 47 5.88 -13.63 6.53
C PHE A 47 6.63 -13.02 5.33
N LEU A 48 7.68 -12.24 5.57
CA LEU A 48 8.48 -11.62 4.50
C LEU A 48 9.12 -12.69 3.60
N ASN A 49 9.70 -13.75 4.17
CA ASN A 49 10.22 -14.87 3.40
C ASN A 49 9.13 -15.59 2.58
N TYR A 50 7.94 -15.79 3.16
CA TYR A 50 6.83 -16.44 2.49
C TYR A 50 6.31 -15.64 1.29
N TRP A 51 6.18 -14.31 1.47
CA TRP A 51 5.75 -13.40 0.42
C TRP A 51 6.82 -13.23 -0.67
N ALA A 52 8.10 -13.14 -0.31
CA ALA A 52 9.19 -13.12 -1.29
C ALA A 52 9.21 -14.38 -2.17
N ASN A 53 9.06 -15.56 -1.54
CA ASN A 53 8.98 -16.84 -2.27
C ASN A 53 7.70 -16.99 -3.11
N TYR A 54 6.75 -16.05 -3.04
CA TYR A 54 5.59 -16.05 -3.92
C TYR A 54 5.95 -15.73 -5.37
N GLU A 55 7.12 -15.15 -5.64
CA GLU A 55 7.63 -14.93 -6.99
C GLU A 55 7.59 -16.21 -7.85
N TYR A 56 7.86 -17.37 -7.24
CA TYR A 56 7.82 -18.68 -7.90
C TYR A 56 6.41 -19.28 -8.05
N ARG A 57 5.38 -18.61 -7.53
CA ARG A 57 3.98 -19.05 -7.52
C ARG A 57 3.03 -18.06 -8.23
N LEU A 58 3.57 -17.02 -8.85
CA LEU A 58 2.81 -16.06 -9.62
C LEU A 58 2.14 -16.75 -10.84
N PRO A 59 0.88 -16.41 -11.17
CA PRO A 59 0.26 -16.96 -12.35
C PRO A 59 0.94 -16.44 -13.63
N PRO A 60 0.95 -17.23 -14.72
CA PRO A 60 1.51 -16.81 -16.02
C PRO A 60 0.57 -15.84 -16.77
N SER A 61 0.06 -14.84 -16.06
CA SER A 61 -0.91 -13.84 -16.52
C SER A 61 -0.45 -12.43 -16.08
N PHE A 62 -1.22 -11.37 -16.37
CA PHE A 62 -0.92 -10.07 -15.80
C PHE A 62 -1.19 -10.09 -14.29
N HIS A 63 -0.13 -10.20 -13.48
CA HIS A 63 -0.26 -10.55 -12.07
C HIS A 63 0.04 -9.41 -11.08
N GLY A 64 0.63 -8.29 -11.51
CA GLY A 64 0.93 -7.16 -10.62
C GLY A 64 2.07 -7.41 -9.62
N SER A 65 2.95 -8.37 -9.90
CA SER A 65 4.12 -8.76 -9.09
C SER A 65 3.80 -8.98 -7.60
N ASP A 66 4.60 -8.40 -6.70
CA ASP A 66 4.48 -8.48 -5.26
C ASP A 66 3.19 -7.84 -4.73
N ASN A 67 2.76 -6.71 -5.32
CA ASN A 67 1.44 -6.09 -5.04
C ASN A 67 0.28 -7.02 -5.36
N GLY A 68 0.36 -7.82 -6.41
CA GLY A 68 -0.65 -8.86 -6.66
C GLY A 68 -0.53 -10.00 -5.66
N ALA A 69 0.68 -10.49 -5.43
CA ALA A 69 0.93 -11.65 -4.57
C ALA A 69 0.46 -11.48 -3.13
N ILE A 70 0.61 -10.28 -2.54
CA ILE A 70 0.26 -10.03 -1.13
C ILE A 70 -1.21 -10.35 -0.84
N HIS A 71 -2.10 -10.18 -1.82
CA HIS A 71 -3.51 -10.51 -1.69
C HIS A 71 -3.73 -11.99 -1.46
N ASN A 72 -3.06 -12.85 -2.24
CA ASN A 72 -3.16 -14.29 -2.03
C ASN A 72 -2.49 -14.70 -0.71
N VAL A 73 -1.30 -14.15 -0.41
CA VAL A 73 -0.59 -14.37 0.88
C VAL A 73 -1.50 -14.11 2.07
N PHE A 74 -2.25 -13.00 2.08
CA PHE A 74 -3.21 -12.71 3.14
C PHE A 74 -4.32 -13.76 3.23
N MET A 75 -4.87 -14.24 2.11
CA MET A 75 -5.84 -15.33 2.16
C MET A 75 -5.24 -16.63 2.73
N GLU A 76 -4.01 -16.99 2.33
CA GLU A 76 -3.36 -18.22 2.82
C GLU A 76 -3.05 -18.18 4.31
N LEU A 77 -2.63 -17.02 4.84
CA LEU A 77 -2.12 -16.91 6.22
C LEU A 77 -3.15 -16.43 7.25
N MET A 78 -4.15 -15.65 6.81
CA MET A 78 -5.14 -15.03 7.69
C MET A 78 -6.46 -15.80 7.70
N VAL A 79 -6.83 -16.42 6.58
CA VAL A 79 -8.08 -17.19 6.44
C VAL A 79 -7.84 -18.54 5.73
N PRO A 80 -6.91 -19.39 6.22
CA PRO A 80 -6.52 -20.64 5.55
C PRO A 80 -7.68 -21.60 5.28
N GLN A 81 -8.76 -21.51 6.06
CA GLN A 81 -9.98 -22.30 5.90
C GLN A 81 -10.80 -21.94 4.65
N LYS A 82 -10.59 -20.76 4.05
CA LYS A 82 -11.35 -20.22 2.90
C LYS A 82 -10.80 -20.70 1.55
N VAL A 83 -10.48 -21.99 1.45
CA VAL A 83 -9.78 -22.57 0.29
C VAL A 83 -10.59 -22.43 -1.01
N ASN A 84 -11.91 -22.63 -0.96
CA ASN A 84 -12.75 -22.58 -2.15
C ASN A 84 -12.92 -21.15 -2.66
N GLU A 85 -13.12 -20.21 -1.75
CA GLU A 85 -13.21 -18.79 -2.05
C GLU A 85 -11.88 -18.26 -2.60
N ARG A 86 -10.75 -18.64 -1.97
CA ARG A 86 -9.41 -18.33 -2.48
C ARG A 86 -9.21 -18.83 -3.90
N ARG A 87 -9.53 -20.11 -4.18
CA ARG A 87 -9.45 -20.69 -5.53
C ARG A 87 -10.30 -19.95 -6.57
N ARG A 88 -11.42 -19.36 -6.15
CA ARG A 88 -12.24 -18.52 -7.02
C ARG A 88 -11.51 -17.24 -7.41
N CYS A 89 -10.90 -16.55 -6.43
CA CYS A 89 -10.10 -15.35 -6.72
C CYS A 89 -8.84 -15.68 -7.52
N GLU A 90 -8.17 -16.81 -7.24
CA GLU A 90 -7.03 -17.29 -8.02
C GLU A 90 -7.38 -17.53 -9.51
N LYS A 91 -8.60 -18.01 -9.82
CA LYS A 91 -9.06 -18.13 -11.21
C LYS A 91 -9.17 -16.77 -11.91
N VAL A 92 -9.63 -15.75 -11.19
CA VAL A 92 -9.67 -14.36 -11.71
C VAL A 92 -8.25 -13.87 -11.95
N TRP A 93 -7.36 -14.04 -10.98
CA TRP A 93 -5.96 -13.64 -11.08
C TRP A 93 -5.25 -14.31 -12.25
N ASN A 94 -5.44 -15.62 -12.43
CA ASN A 94 -4.85 -16.40 -13.52
C ASN A 94 -5.40 -16.03 -14.90
N ALA A 95 -6.56 -15.37 -14.98
CA ALA A 95 -7.16 -14.90 -16.23
C ALA A 95 -6.85 -13.41 -16.52
N SER A 96 -6.19 -12.71 -15.59
CA SER A 96 -5.93 -11.27 -15.65
C SER A 96 -5.03 -10.87 -16.83
N LYS A 97 -5.35 -9.76 -17.49
CA LYS A 97 -4.61 -9.23 -18.64
C LYS A 97 -4.21 -7.75 -18.47
N SER A 98 -4.73 -7.10 -17.43
CA SER A 98 -4.63 -5.66 -17.25
C SER A 98 -4.72 -5.26 -15.77
N PHE A 99 -4.47 -3.98 -15.47
CA PHE A 99 -4.71 -3.44 -14.13
C PHE A 99 -6.19 -3.49 -13.73
N ASP A 100 -7.12 -3.33 -14.67
CA ASP A 100 -8.55 -3.42 -14.37
C ASP A 100 -8.94 -4.83 -13.94
N ASP A 101 -8.42 -5.86 -14.62
CA ASP A 101 -8.61 -7.26 -14.20
C ASP A 101 -7.98 -7.53 -12.83
N LEU A 102 -6.82 -6.92 -12.55
CA LEU A 102 -6.16 -7.04 -11.26
C LEU A 102 -7.01 -6.39 -10.14
N PHE A 103 -7.66 -5.25 -10.39
CA PHE A 103 -8.57 -4.63 -9.43
C PHE A 103 -9.79 -5.51 -9.13
N VAL A 104 -10.28 -6.27 -10.12
CA VAL A 104 -11.35 -7.26 -9.90
C VAL A 104 -10.84 -8.42 -9.03
N TYR A 105 -9.61 -8.89 -9.26
CA TYR A 105 -8.98 -9.89 -8.40
C TYR A 105 -8.82 -9.38 -6.96
N GLU A 106 -8.28 -8.19 -6.78
CA GLU A 106 -8.12 -7.55 -5.47
C GLU A 106 -9.48 -7.43 -4.75
N ALA A 107 -10.51 -6.95 -5.45
CA ALA A 107 -11.87 -6.85 -4.92
C ALA A 107 -12.40 -8.22 -4.44
N CYS A 108 -12.18 -9.29 -5.22
CA CYS A 108 -12.52 -10.65 -4.81
C CYS A 108 -11.82 -11.03 -3.50
N VAL A 109 -10.51 -10.74 -3.38
CA VAL A 109 -9.77 -11.02 -2.15
C VAL A 109 -10.30 -10.23 -0.95
N ARG A 110 -10.59 -8.94 -1.14
CA ARG A 110 -11.16 -8.09 -0.08
C ARG A 110 -12.55 -8.58 0.34
N GLU A 111 -13.37 -9.10 -0.57
CA GLU A 111 -14.65 -9.74 -0.24
C GLU A 111 -14.45 -10.96 0.66
N VAL A 112 -13.47 -11.82 0.36
CA VAL A 112 -13.18 -13.04 1.13
C VAL A 112 -12.64 -12.73 2.53
N LEU A 113 -11.74 -11.74 2.65
CA LEU A 113 -11.26 -11.25 3.95
C LEU A 113 -12.37 -10.56 4.76
N GLY A 114 -13.36 -9.99 4.06
CA GLY A 114 -14.51 -9.34 4.64
C GLY A 114 -14.15 -8.07 5.41
N ARG A 115 -14.88 -7.81 6.50
CA ARG A 115 -14.66 -6.63 7.36
C ARG A 115 -13.54 -6.83 8.38
N VAL A 116 -12.89 -8.00 8.40
CA VAL A 116 -11.81 -8.28 9.34
C VAL A 116 -10.56 -7.55 8.86
N ASN A 117 -10.08 -6.62 9.69
CA ASN A 117 -8.91 -5.81 9.40
C ASN A 117 -7.83 -5.92 10.49
N LYS A 118 -8.03 -6.75 11.52
CA LYS A 118 -7.04 -7.04 12.56
C LYS A 118 -7.07 -8.53 12.92
N TRP A 119 -5.90 -9.15 12.90
CA TRP A 119 -5.60 -10.50 13.33
C TRP A 119 -4.58 -10.42 14.46
N PRO A 120 -5.00 -10.50 15.73
CA PRO A 120 -4.10 -10.39 16.88
C PRO A 120 -2.90 -11.34 16.78
N GLY A 121 -1.71 -10.85 17.12
CA GLY A 121 -0.43 -11.54 17.01
C GLY A 121 0.07 -11.76 15.57
N LYS A 122 -0.66 -11.26 14.56
CA LYS A 122 -0.31 -11.45 13.14
C LYS A 122 -0.23 -10.13 12.38
N ALA A 123 -1.39 -9.56 12.02
CA ALA A 123 -1.45 -8.46 11.07
C ALA A 123 -2.61 -7.51 11.33
N ARG A 124 -2.46 -6.26 10.90
CA ARG A 124 -3.52 -5.28 10.78
C ARG A 124 -3.49 -4.65 9.38
N ILE A 125 -4.67 -4.38 8.82
CA ILE A 125 -4.86 -3.57 7.62
C ILE A 125 -5.55 -2.29 8.07
N LEU A 126 -4.87 -1.16 7.94
CA LEU A 126 -5.50 0.14 8.19
C LEU A 126 -6.48 0.46 7.08
N ASN A 127 -7.63 1.03 7.44
CA ASN A 127 -8.64 1.43 6.47
C ASN A 127 -8.11 2.57 5.55
N LYS A 128 -8.83 2.83 4.47
CA LYS A 128 -8.52 3.92 3.54
C LYS A 128 -8.49 5.27 4.26
N GLY A 129 -7.51 6.10 3.92
CA GLY A 129 -7.40 7.48 4.39
C GLY A 129 -6.91 7.67 5.83
N ILE A 130 -6.54 6.59 6.52
CA ILE A 130 -6.00 6.67 7.90
C ILE A 130 -4.55 6.17 8.01
N ALA A 131 -3.94 5.73 6.92
CA ALA A 131 -2.56 5.26 6.90
C ALA A 131 -1.56 6.40 6.73
N TRP A 132 -0.28 6.14 7.01
CA TRP A 132 0.82 7.12 6.89
C TRP A 132 1.11 7.55 5.46
N SER A 133 0.63 6.82 4.45
CA SER A 133 0.93 7.12 3.06
C SER A 133 -0.24 6.98 2.11
N ARG A 134 -0.27 7.88 1.12
CA ARG A 134 -1.20 7.84 -0.02
C ARG A 134 -0.51 8.21 -1.32
N ASP A 135 -1.11 7.82 -2.44
CA ASP A 135 -0.63 8.20 -3.76
C ASP A 135 -0.70 9.72 -4.00
N THR A 136 0.39 10.27 -4.51
CA THR A 136 0.56 11.71 -4.79
C THR A 136 -0.43 12.22 -5.83
N TRP A 137 -0.64 11.45 -6.89
CA TRP A 137 -1.43 11.86 -8.06
C TRP A 137 -2.90 12.09 -7.73
N LEU A 138 -3.41 11.53 -6.62
CA LEU A 138 -4.80 11.70 -6.18
C LEU A 138 -5.16 13.14 -5.89
N THR A 139 -4.18 13.97 -5.54
CA THR A 139 -4.38 15.36 -5.15
C THR A 139 -3.45 16.31 -5.91
N ASN A 140 -2.90 15.89 -7.05
CA ASN A 140 -1.94 16.69 -7.83
C ASN A 140 -0.80 17.25 -6.96
N SER A 141 -0.22 16.39 -6.12
CA SER A 141 0.85 16.76 -5.17
C SER A 141 0.47 17.76 -4.07
N MET A 142 -0.80 18.13 -3.91
CA MET A 142 -1.25 18.89 -2.74
C MET A 142 -1.27 17.98 -1.51
N TRP A 143 -0.94 18.53 -0.35
CA TRP A 143 -1.05 17.85 0.95
C TRP A 143 -1.69 18.77 2.00
N CYS A 144 -2.09 18.17 3.12
CA CYS A 144 -2.67 18.85 4.27
C CYS A 144 -1.95 18.41 5.56
N GLU A 145 -2.31 19.03 6.68
CA GLU A 145 -1.74 18.73 8.01
C GLU A 145 -1.85 17.26 8.42
N LYS A 146 -2.76 16.47 7.84
CA LYS A 146 -2.92 15.04 8.16
C LYS A 146 -2.06 14.11 7.31
N ASP A 147 -1.46 14.61 6.24
CA ASP A 147 -0.62 13.80 5.36
C ASP A 147 0.76 13.64 5.98
N PHE A 148 1.36 12.46 5.88
CA PHE A 148 2.74 12.22 6.31
C PHE A 148 3.67 11.89 5.14
N VAL A 149 3.34 10.83 4.38
CA VAL A 149 4.19 10.33 3.27
C VAL A 149 3.41 10.27 1.95
N LEU A 150 3.95 10.87 0.90
CA LEU A 150 3.42 10.72 -0.45
C LEU A 150 4.11 9.59 -1.23
N HIS A 151 3.29 8.65 -1.71
CA HIS A 151 3.70 7.55 -2.57
C HIS A 151 3.70 7.96 -4.04
N GLY A 152 4.55 7.32 -4.84
CA GLY A 152 4.54 7.48 -6.29
C GLY A 152 5.42 8.61 -6.85
N TRP A 153 6.24 9.29 -6.02
CA TRP A 153 7.29 10.24 -6.44
C TRP A 153 8.43 9.58 -7.23
N GLN A 154 8.10 8.97 -8.36
CA GLN A 154 9.07 8.45 -9.33
C GLN A 154 9.46 9.60 -10.26
N ARG A 155 10.76 9.90 -10.38
CA ARG A 155 11.28 10.99 -11.23
C ARG A 155 10.76 10.91 -12.68
N ARG A 156 10.67 9.70 -13.24
CA ARG A 156 10.16 9.47 -14.61
C ARG A 156 8.68 9.86 -14.82
N LYS A 157 7.94 10.08 -13.74
CA LYS A 157 6.51 10.43 -13.75
C LYS A 157 6.26 11.90 -13.38
N MET A 158 7.30 12.62 -12.98
CA MET A 158 7.20 14.03 -12.60
C MET A 158 6.83 14.85 -13.85
N ASP A 159 5.76 15.64 -13.74
CA ASP A 159 5.25 16.55 -14.80
C ASP A 159 4.99 15.87 -16.17
N ALA A 160 4.80 14.54 -16.18
CA ALA A 160 4.60 13.77 -17.41
C ALA A 160 3.11 13.60 -17.77
N VAL A 161 2.81 13.34 -19.05
CA VAL A 161 1.44 13.05 -19.54
C VAL A 161 1.20 11.53 -19.57
N ILE A 162 1.27 10.90 -18.39
CA ILE A 162 1.10 9.45 -18.20
C ILE A 162 0.34 9.14 -16.92
N PHE A 163 -0.20 7.92 -16.79
CA PHE A 163 -0.89 7.50 -15.58
C PHE A 163 -0.04 7.63 -14.31
N ALA A 164 -0.66 8.15 -13.26
CA ALA A 164 -0.04 8.46 -11.97
C ALA A 164 1.17 9.39 -12.08
N SER A 165 1.15 10.29 -13.08
CA SER A 165 2.01 11.46 -13.06
C SER A 165 1.64 12.38 -11.91
N TRP A 166 2.62 13.19 -11.51
CA TRP A 166 2.47 14.09 -10.39
C TRP A 166 3.20 15.39 -10.72
N PRO A 167 2.57 16.56 -10.48
CA PRO A 167 3.25 17.81 -10.70
C PRO A 167 4.29 18.05 -9.60
N SER A 168 5.44 18.61 -9.93
CA SER A 168 6.42 18.95 -8.88
C SER A 168 5.85 20.05 -7.96
N PRO A 169 5.75 19.84 -6.64
CA PRO A 169 5.20 20.87 -5.73
C PRO A 169 6.08 22.13 -5.68
N PHE A 170 7.37 22.01 -6.03
CA PHE A 170 8.30 23.14 -6.10
C PHE A 170 8.12 24.02 -7.36
N THR A 171 7.39 23.53 -8.36
CA THR A 171 7.10 24.29 -9.58
C THR A 171 5.63 24.69 -9.67
N SER A 172 4.73 23.91 -9.07
CA SER A 172 3.28 24.12 -9.16
C SER A 172 2.70 24.99 -8.05
N VAL A 173 3.38 25.08 -6.91
CA VAL A 173 2.96 25.91 -5.76
C VAL A 173 3.97 27.03 -5.58
N ALA A 174 3.51 28.24 -5.24
CA ALA A 174 4.38 29.33 -4.81
C ALA A 174 4.97 29.00 -3.43
N PHE A 175 5.80 27.97 -3.37
CA PHE A 175 6.50 27.54 -2.18
C PHE A 175 7.72 28.43 -2.01
N ASN A 176 7.74 29.22 -0.94
CA ASN A 176 8.86 30.07 -0.65
C ASN A 176 10.03 29.22 -0.11
N MET A 177 10.95 28.88 -1.00
CA MET A 177 12.16 28.11 -0.68
C MET A 177 13.03 28.77 0.39
N SER A 178 12.87 30.06 0.68
CA SER A 178 13.63 30.75 1.74
C SER A 178 13.29 30.24 3.15
N PHE A 179 12.13 29.60 3.34
CA PHE A 179 11.76 29.04 4.64
C PHE A 179 12.44 27.69 4.92
N CYS A 180 12.92 26.98 3.90
CA CYS A 180 13.63 25.71 4.09
C CYS A 180 14.87 25.89 4.98
N GLY A 181 14.92 25.16 6.11
CA GLY A 181 16.05 25.19 7.05
C GLY A 181 15.96 26.31 8.10
N THR A 182 14.85 27.02 8.17
CA THR A 182 14.52 27.98 9.25
C THR A 182 13.52 27.35 10.22
N ASP A 183 13.34 27.94 11.41
CA ASP A 183 12.31 27.51 12.37
C ASP A 183 10.88 27.70 11.81
N ASP A 184 10.71 28.61 10.85
CA ASP A 184 9.46 28.84 10.13
C ASP A 184 9.10 27.73 9.12
N ALA A 185 10.00 26.75 8.92
CA ALA A 185 9.72 25.56 8.09
C ALA A 185 8.71 24.60 8.73
N VAL A 186 8.44 24.76 10.04
CA VAL A 186 7.52 23.93 10.82
C VAL A 186 6.14 24.61 10.80
N LEU A 187 5.33 24.28 9.79
CA LEU A 187 3.88 24.55 9.76
C LEU A 187 3.14 23.22 9.66
#